data_AF-A0A2U9PQ38-F1
#
_entry.id   AF-A0A2U9PQ38-F1
#
_cell.length_a   1.000
_cell.length_b   1.000
_cell.length_c   1.000
_cell.angle_alpha   90.00
_cell.angle_beta   90.00
_cell.angle_gamma   90.00
#
_symmetry.space_group_name_H-M   'P 1'
#
loop_
_entity.id
_entity.type
_entity.pdbx_description
1 polymer ?
#
loop_
_entity_poly.entity_id
_entity_poly.type
_entity_poly.pdbx_seq_one_letter_code
_entity_poly.pdbx_strand_id
1 'polypeptide(L)' 'MNDPALLSPEDRFRAYLTHSEPYTAAVEAAGDTPWHAYDESRRRSLFFRRYERPAPPEGLFHNLDEIRR' A
#
# COMPACT_ATOMS: atom_id res chain seq x y z
N MET A 1 -24.01 6.87 -0.52
CA MET A 1 -22.78 6.10 -0.82
C MET A 1 -21.60 7.04 -0.67
N ASN A 2 -20.65 6.74 0.21
CA ASN A 2 -19.37 7.46 0.27
C ASN A 2 -18.52 7.02 -0.92
N ASP A 3 -18.13 7.95 -1.78
CA ASP A 3 -17.20 7.65 -2.87
C ASP A 3 -15.81 7.37 -2.28
N PRO A 4 -15.24 6.16 -2.45
CA PRO A 4 -13.91 5.82 -1.94
C PRO A 4 -12.82 6.71 -2.54
N ALA A 5 -13.07 7.37 -3.69
CA ALA A 5 -12.16 8.35 -4.29
C ALA A 5 -11.93 9.58 -3.39
N LEU A 6 -12.94 9.96 -2.59
CA LEU A 6 -12.93 11.14 -1.73
C LEU A 6 -12.31 10.91 -0.35
N LEU A 7 -11.94 9.67 -0.03
CA LEU A 7 -11.31 9.34 1.26
C LEU A 7 -9.88 9.87 1.31
N SER A 8 -9.52 10.47 2.45
CA SER A 8 -8.14 10.86 2.75
C SER A 8 -7.23 9.62 2.72
N PRO A 9 -5.92 9.77 2.44
CA PRO A 9 -4.96 8.67 2.52
C PRO A 9 -5.01 7.90 3.86
N GLU A 10 -5.27 8.61 4.96
CA GLU A 10 -5.38 8.01 6.29
C GLU A 10 -6.66 7.16 6.43
N ASP A 11 -7.80 7.65 5.93
CA ASP A 11 -9.05 6.87 5.98
C ASP A 11 -8.96 5.61 5.11
N ARG A 12 -8.24 5.69 3.99
CA ARG A 12 -7.93 4.53 3.15
C ARG A 12 -7.01 3.54 3.87
N PHE A 13 -6.06 4.03 4.67
CA PHE A 13 -5.21 3.16 5.49
C PHE A 13 -6.02 2.44 6.56
N ARG A 14 -6.93 3.14 7.26
CA ARG A 14 -7.85 2.52 8.23
C ARG A 14 -8.71 1.43 7.59
N ALA A 15 -9.30 1.72 6.42
CA ALA A 15 -10.07 0.72 5.68
C ALA A 15 -9.21 -0.49 5.28
N TYR A 16 -7.95 -0.26 4.88
CA TYR A 16 -6.99 -1.33 4.60
C TYR A 16 -6.73 -2.22 5.81
N LEU A 17 -6.59 -1.65 7.02
CA LEU A 17 -6.44 -2.44 8.25
C LEU A 17 -7.65 -3.35 8.47
N THR A 18 -8.87 -2.81 8.41
CA THR A 18 -10.10 -3.62 8.56
C THR A 18 -10.20 -4.71 7.51
N HIS A 19 -9.91 -4.41 6.24
CA HIS A 19 -9.93 -5.42 5.18
C HIS A 19 -8.87 -6.51 5.33
N SER A 20 -7.81 -6.27 6.10
CA SER A 20 -6.74 -7.23 6.35
C SER A 20 -7.03 -8.19 7.51
N GLU A 21 -8.03 -7.90 8.35
CA GLU A 21 -8.37 -8.73 9.52
C GLU A 21 -8.63 -10.21 9.17
N PRO A 22 -9.34 -10.55 8.07
CA PRO A 22 -9.55 -11.96 7.72
C PRO A 22 -8.25 -12.70 7.39
N TYR A 23 -7.29 -12.02 6.75
CA TYR A 23 -5.97 -12.60 6.50
C TYR A 23 -5.22 -12.83 7.82
N THR A 24 -5.19 -11.83 8.70
CA THR A 24 -4.55 -11.93 10.02
C THR A 24 -5.12 -13.10 10.82
N ALA A 25 -6.45 -13.19 10.90
CA ALA A 25 -7.14 -14.26 11.61
C ALA A 25 -6.84 -15.66 11.02
N ALA A 26 -6.74 -15.78 9.69
CA ALA A 26 -6.39 -17.04 9.05
C ALA A 26 -4.95 -17.49 9.36
N VAL A 27 -4.01 -16.54 9.40
CA VAL A 27 -2.61 -16.82 9.76
C VAL A 27 -2.49 -17.24 11.23
N GLU A 28 -3.17 -16.52 12.13
CA GLU A 28 -3.22 -16.86 13.56
C GLU A 28 -3.86 -18.22 13.81
N ALA A 29 -4.96 -18.54 13.11
CA ALA A 29 -5.63 -19.83 13.20
C ALA A 29 -4.74 -20.99 12.73
N ALA A 30 -3.80 -20.73 11.82
CA ALA A 30 -2.78 -21.69 11.39
C ALA A 30 -1.60 -21.81 12.38
N GLY A 31 -1.58 -21.01 13.45
CA GLY A 31 -0.53 -20.99 14.46
C GLY A 31 0.73 -20.22 14.05
N ASP A 32 0.64 -19.36 13.02
CA ASP A 32 1.76 -18.58 12.51
C ASP A 32 1.59 -17.08 12.82
N THR A 33 2.64 -16.29 12.55
CA THR A 33 2.65 -14.84 12.71
C THR A 33 2.49 -14.16 11.34
N PRO A 34 1.59 -13.18 11.18
CA PRO A 34 1.46 -12.41 9.95
C PRO A 34 2.80 -11.79 9.51
N TRP A 35 3.02 -11.61 8.20
CA TRP A 35 4.28 -11.08 7.65
C TRP A 35 4.72 -9.73 8.25
N HIS A 36 3.76 -8.95 8.75
CA HIS A 36 3.99 -7.64 9.35
C HIS A 36 4.27 -7.72 10.86
N ALA A 37 4.20 -8.89 11.50
CA ALA A 37 4.46 -9.10 12.92
C ALA A 37 3.78 -8.05 13.82
N TYR A 38 2.53 -7.69 13.49
CA TYR A 38 1.74 -6.64 14.15
C TYR A 38 2.37 -5.23 14.19
N ASP A 39 3.40 -4.97 13.39
CA ASP A 39 4.03 -3.66 13.25
C ASP A 39 3.18 -2.74 12.36
N GLU A 40 2.25 -2.02 12.99
CA GLU A 40 1.39 -1.06 12.29
C GLU A 40 2.19 0.09 11.66
N SER A 41 3.28 0.52 12.28
CA SER A 41 4.09 1.63 11.77
C SER A 41 4.77 1.26 10.45
N ARG A 42 5.31 0.05 10.36
CA ARG A 42 5.85 -0.50 9.12
C ARG A 42 4.77 -0.70 8.06
N ARG A 43 3.60 -1.18 8.44
CA ARG A 43 2.45 -1.30 7.52
C ARG A 43 2.02 0.05 6.97
N ARG A 44 1.97 1.08 7.83
CA ARG A 44 1.66 2.46 7.46
C ARG A 44 2.70 2.99 6.49
N SER A 45 3.99 2.87 6.80
CA SER A 45 5.07 3.30 5.89
C SER A 45 4.94 2.63 4.52
N LEU A 46 4.75 1.32 4.46
CA LEU A 46 4.61 0.60 3.19
C LEU A 46 3.33 0.99 2.42
N PHE A 47 2.22 1.17 3.11
CA PHE A 47 0.96 1.59 2.48
C PHE A 47 1.11 2.95 1.82
N PHE A 48 1.71 3.91 2.53
CA PHE A 48 1.82 5.30 2.08
C PHE A 48 2.80 5.51 0.92
N ARG A 49 3.73 4.57 0.66
CA ARG A 49 4.62 4.61 -0.52
C ARG A 49 3.89 4.75 -1.85
N ARG A 50 2.62 4.33 -1.96
CA ARG A 50 1.82 4.52 -3.18
C ARG A 50 1.49 5.99 -3.50
N TYR A 51 1.56 6.86 -2.50
CA TYR A 51 1.36 8.30 -2.67
C TYR A 51 2.67 9.03 -2.93
N GLU A 52 3.81 8.37 -2.70
CA GLU A 52 5.12 8.87 -3.05
C GLU A 52 5.34 8.60 -4.54
N ARG A 53 5.65 9.66 -5.29
CA ARG A 53 6.05 9.56 -6.71
C ARG A 53 7.52 9.96 -6.78
N PRO A 54 8.46 9.03 -6.50
CA PRO A 54 9.87 9.32 -6.70
C PRO A 54 10.12 9.63 -8.18
N ALA A 55 11.14 10.44 -8.45
CA ALA A 55 11.62 10.61 -9.80
C ALA A 55 11.99 9.23 -10.39
N PRO A 56 11.75 8.99 -11.68
CA PRO A 56 12.23 7.78 -12.31
C PRO A 56 13.76 7.65 -12.17
N PRO A 57 14.30 6.42 -12.15
CA PRO A 57 15.73 6.20 -12.27
C PRO A 57 16.30 6.85 -13.54
N GLU A 58 17.57 7.24 -13.52
CA GLU A 58 18.26 7.77 -14.70
C GLU A 58 18.13 6.81 -15.89
N GLY A 59 17.74 7.35 -17.05
CA GLY A 59 17.50 6.57 -18.28
C GLY A 59 16.13 5.88 -18.38
N LEU A 60 15.29 5.92 -17.33
CA LEU A 60 13.90 5.48 -17.40
C LEU A 60 13.00 6.66 -17.78
N PHE A 61 12.85 6.88 -19.07
CA PHE A 61 12.03 7.98 -19.58
C PHE A 61 10.54 7.66 -19.47
N HIS A 62 9.74 8.63 -19.02
CA HIS A 62 8.28 8.54 -19.05
C HIS A 62 7.68 9.07 -20.36
N ASN A 63 8.51 9.71 -21.19
CA ASN A 63 8.11 10.28 -22.46
C ASN A 63 8.27 9.26 -23.60
N LEU A 64 7.18 8.93 -24.27
CA LEU A 64 7.16 7.99 -25.39
C LEU A 64 8.06 8.44 -26.55
N ASP A 65 8.25 9.75 -26.72
CA ASP A 65 9.10 10.30 -27.78
C ASP A 65 10.59 10.10 -27.50
N GLU A 66 10.99 10.01 -26.22
CA GLU A 66 12.36 9.72 -25.81
C GLU A 66 12.69 8.22 -25.90
N ILE A 67 11.68 7.36 -25.75
CA ILE A 67 11.81 5.89 -25.88
C ILE A 67 11.95 5.44 -27.35
N ARG A 68 11.37 6.19 -28.29
CA ARG A 68 11.28 5.81 -29.72
C ARG A 68 12.48 6.22 -30.58
N ARG A 69 13.47 6.92 -30.01
CA ARG A 69 14.68 7.37 -30.71
C ARG A 69 15.76 6.30 -30.70
#